data_AF-A0A956KBP3-F1
#
_entry.id   AF-A0A956KBP3-F1
#
_cell.length_a   1.000
_cell.length_b   1.000
_cell.length_c   1.000
_cell.angle_alpha   90.00
_cell.angle_beta   90.00
_cell.angle_gamma   90.00
#
_symmetry.space_group_name_H-M   'P 1'
#
loop_
_entity.id
_entity.type
_entity.pdbx_description
1 polymer ?
#
loop_
_entity_poly.entity_id
_entity_poly.type
_entity_poly.pdbx_seq_one_letter_code
_entity_poly.pdbx_strand_id
1 'polypeptide(L)'
;EGEDPAPALAKLGDRKPSPAPADGGEAPAAEDTAAEDDAEAEAEDEAPAEEPARKGWIPASPLARRLAREAGIPLEQIKGSGPHGRIVKADVDKAVSQGVTPPAAAAKPAAVAAQITAETDEHGRPYVSHDNRTIKLSQMRKTIVKRMGQSKREAPHIYLTTPIRMDRAATLRAELNDALAADGVKISFNDLILKAVAKALRVHPRVNACYTPEGLIEYGDVHVGVAVALDDGLVVPVIRHADQKSVRAIAVEVRELAGKAKARSLAPAQMTGSTFTISNLGMFGIEEFMAVINPGEGGILAVGAIVDECVPERGQVTIQKRMRVTLCSDHRVFDGADNAQFLQTLRRLLEQPMALFT
;
A
#
# COMPACT_ATOMS: atom_id res chain seq x y z
N GLU A 1 0.29 49.95 -46.95
CA GLU A 1 1.53 50.23 -47.71
C GLU A 1 2.63 49.60 -46.86
N GLY A 2 3.24 48.48 -47.26
CA GLY A 2 4.16 48.32 -48.40
C GLY A 2 5.59 48.48 -47.85
N GLU A 3 6.56 47.58 -48.05
CA GLU A 3 6.70 46.48 -49.03
C GLU A 3 7.44 45.26 -48.43
N ASP A 4 7.40 44.15 -49.18
CA ASP A 4 8.20 42.92 -49.01
C ASP A 4 9.67 43.15 -49.50
N PRO A 5 10.68 42.33 -49.14
CA PRO A 5 10.99 41.23 -50.05
C PRO A 5 11.62 39.95 -49.44
N ALA A 6 11.24 38.80 -50.00
CA ALA A 6 12.01 37.54 -49.99
C ALA A 6 12.97 37.46 -51.23
N PRO A 7 13.66 36.35 -51.57
CA PRO A 7 13.97 35.12 -50.81
C PRO A 7 15.47 34.66 -50.90
N ALA A 8 15.90 33.69 -50.09
CA ALA A 8 17.13 32.91 -50.38
C ALA A 8 17.16 31.48 -49.78
N LEU A 9 17.21 30.48 -50.67
CA LEU A 9 17.85 29.15 -50.57
C LEU A 9 17.55 28.26 -49.32
N ALA A 10 16.70 27.24 -49.41
CA ALA A 10 16.83 25.96 -50.14
C ALA A 10 17.80 24.91 -49.52
N LYS A 11 17.22 23.87 -48.89
CA LYS A 11 17.50 22.43 -49.06
C LYS A 11 16.86 21.58 -47.95
N LEU A 12 15.79 20.85 -48.27
CA LEU A 12 15.51 19.56 -47.65
C LEU A 12 14.76 18.68 -48.66
N GLY A 13 15.29 17.48 -48.92
CA GLY A 13 14.79 16.57 -49.94
C GLY A 13 13.74 15.59 -49.43
N ASP A 14 12.97 15.08 -50.37
CA ASP A 14 11.85 14.14 -50.26
C ASP A 14 11.98 12.97 -49.28
N ARG A 15 10.84 12.62 -48.67
CA ARG A 15 10.35 11.23 -48.56
C ARG A 15 8.82 11.21 -48.46
N LYS A 16 8.15 10.60 -49.45
CA LYS A 16 6.69 10.36 -49.48
C LYS A 16 6.32 9.03 -48.78
N PRO A 17 5.06 8.85 -48.35
CA PRO A 17 4.60 7.66 -47.63
C PRO A 17 4.05 6.55 -48.56
N SER A 18 3.74 5.38 -48.00
CA SER A 18 2.98 4.31 -48.67
C SER A 18 2.01 3.60 -47.69
N PRO A 19 0.85 3.06 -48.13
CA PRO A 19 -0.24 2.59 -47.26
C PRO A 19 -0.44 1.06 -47.23
N ALA A 20 -1.50 0.61 -46.54
CA ALA A 20 -1.94 -0.79 -46.42
C ALA A 20 -2.80 -1.28 -47.62
N PRO A 21 -3.03 -2.61 -47.73
CA PRO A 21 -4.29 -3.13 -48.28
C PRO A 21 -4.84 -4.40 -47.59
N ALA A 22 -5.98 -4.88 -48.09
CA ALA A 22 -6.59 -6.20 -47.87
C ALA A 22 -6.57 -7.00 -49.21
N ASP A 23 -7.22 -8.15 -49.45
CA ASP A 23 -8.28 -8.90 -48.73
C ASP A 23 -8.38 -10.36 -49.23
N GLY A 24 -9.10 -11.22 -48.49
CA GLY A 24 -9.81 -12.40 -49.01
C GLY A 24 -9.10 -13.75 -49.17
N GLY A 25 -9.81 -14.86 -48.88
CA GLY A 25 -9.66 -16.13 -49.61
C GLY A 25 -9.54 -17.47 -48.85
N GLU A 26 -10.67 -18.05 -48.47
CA GLU A 26 -11.03 -19.49 -48.60
C GLU A 26 -10.31 -20.61 -47.80
N ALA A 27 -11.04 -21.72 -47.57
CA ALA A 27 -10.62 -22.96 -46.89
C ALA A 27 -10.84 -24.18 -47.81
N PRO A 28 -10.21 -25.34 -47.52
CA PRO A 28 -11.05 -26.45 -47.08
C PRO A 28 -10.40 -27.39 -46.03
N ALA A 29 -11.19 -28.35 -45.54
CA ALA A 29 -10.80 -29.36 -44.55
C ALA A 29 -10.25 -30.66 -45.17
N ALA A 30 -9.53 -31.45 -44.36
CA ALA A 30 -9.47 -32.91 -44.46
C ALA A 30 -9.08 -33.52 -43.10
N GLU A 31 -9.83 -34.52 -42.66
CA GLU A 31 -9.48 -35.44 -41.57
C GLU A 31 -8.74 -36.65 -42.14
N ASP A 32 -7.86 -37.31 -41.36
CA ASP A 32 -7.75 -38.77 -41.37
C ASP A 32 -7.02 -39.28 -40.10
N THR A 33 -7.71 -40.16 -39.36
CA THR A 33 -7.33 -41.50 -38.84
C THR A 33 -5.87 -41.85 -38.48
N ALA A 34 -5.57 -42.75 -37.53
CA ALA A 34 -6.33 -43.47 -36.49
C ALA A 34 -5.34 -44.31 -35.62
N ALA A 35 -5.85 -44.94 -34.53
CA ALA A 35 -5.29 -46.09 -33.77
C ALA A 35 -3.88 -45.92 -33.12
N GLU A 36 -3.72 -46.04 -31.81
CA GLU A 36 -3.82 -47.26 -30.97
C GLU A 36 -2.79 -48.35 -31.33
N ASP A 37 -1.81 -48.58 -30.45
CA ASP A 37 -1.73 -49.86 -29.70
C ASP A 37 -0.86 -49.71 -28.42
N ASP A 38 -1.05 -50.63 -27.48
CA ASP A 38 -0.41 -50.75 -26.17
C ASP A 38 1.03 -51.30 -26.22
N ALA A 39 1.81 -51.01 -25.18
CA ALA A 39 2.90 -51.88 -24.71
C ALA A 39 3.31 -51.53 -23.26
N GLU A 40 2.62 -52.13 -22.29
CA GLU A 40 3.06 -52.19 -20.90
C GLU A 40 4.34 -53.05 -20.79
N ALA A 41 5.35 -52.59 -20.03
CA ALA A 41 6.59 -53.33 -19.81
C ALA A 41 6.95 -53.35 -18.32
N GLU A 42 7.05 -54.55 -17.78
CA GLU A 42 7.28 -54.84 -16.37
C GLU A 42 8.68 -54.39 -15.90
N ALA A 43 8.76 -53.86 -14.68
CA ALA A 43 10.04 -53.53 -14.04
C ALA A 43 10.42 -54.64 -13.05
N GLU A 44 11.35 -55.52 -13.46
CA GLU A 44 11.93 -56.54 -12.58
C GLU A 44 12.89 -55.97 -11.53
N ASP A 45 13.11 -56.77 -10.48
CA ASP A 45 13.84 -56.44 -9.26
C ASP A 45 15.37 -56.56 -9.44
N GLU A 46 16.07 -55.44 -9.64
CA GLU A 46 17.53 -55.37 -9.51
C GLU A 46 17.95 -54.81 -8.14
N ALA A 47 18.66 -55.65 -7.37
CA ALA A 47 19.20 -55.29 -6.06
C ALA A 47 20.27 -54.18 -6.17
N PRO A 48 20.14 -53.06 -5.43
CA PRO A 48 21.08 -51.95 -5.54
C PRO A 48 22.42 -52.28 -4.89
N ALA A 49 23.50 -52.09 -5.65
CA ALA A 49 24.88 -52.17 -5.19
C ALA A 49 25.20 -51.16 -4.07
N GLU A 50 26.22 -51.47 -3.27
CA GLU A 50 26.62 -50.65 -2.12
C GLU A 50 27.19 -49.28 -2.53
N GLU A 51 26.43 -48.20 -2.33
CA GLU A 51 27.00 -46.84 -2.32
C GLU A 51 27.90 -46.62 -1.09
N PRO A 52 29.08 -45.98 -1.23
CA PRO A 52 29.93 -45.65 -0.10
C PRO A 52 29.24 -44.62 0.81
N ALA A 53 29.29 -44.87 2.12
CA ALA A 53 28.59 -44.07 3.12
C ALA A 53 28.90 -42.57 3.04
N ARG A 54 27.93 -41.77 2.55
CA ARG A 54 27.96 -40.31 2.65
C ARG A 54 28.00 -39.94 4.14
N LYS A 55 29.13 -39.39 4.61
CA LYS A 55 29.29 -38.94 6.00
C LYS A 55 28.12 -38.03 6.42
N GLY A 56 27.29 -38.54 7.33
CA GLY A 56 26.08 -37.86 7.84
C GLY A 56 24.74 -38.51 7.43
N TRP A 57 24.71 -39.44 6.48
CA TRP A 57 23.47 -40.14 6.12
C TRP A 57 23.23 -41.40 6.96
N ILE A 58 22.29 -41.32 7.91
CA ILE A 58 21.86 -42.49 8.69
C ILE A 58 20.84 -43.31 7.87
N PRO A 59 21.06 -44.62 7.66
CA PRO A 59 20.09 -45.47 6.98
C PRO A 59 18.88 -45.73 7.90
N ALA A 60 17.73 -45.17 7.55
CA ALA A 60 16.48 -45.36 8.28
C ALA A 60 15.30 -45.50 7.30
N SER A 61 14.41 -46.43 7.58
CA SER A 61 13.18 -46.62 6.81
C SER A 61 12.28 -45.36 6.88
N PRO A 62 11.49 -45.04 5.83
CA PRO A 62 10.65 -43.83 5.82
C PRO A 62 9.69 -43.74 7.02
N LEU A 63 9.14 -44.88 7.43
CA LEU A 63 8.23 -44.98 8.56
C LEU A 63 8.96 -44.76 9.91
N ALA A 64 10.18 -45.26 10.08
CA ALA A 64 11.00 -44.98 11.26
C ALA A 64 11.40 -43.50 11.34
N ARG A 65 11.77 -42.85 10.22
CA ARG A 65 12.07 -41.41 10.20
C ARG A 65 10.87 -40.55 10.61
N ARG A 66 9.65 -40.95 10.25
CA ARG A 66 8.42 -40.26 10.66
C ARG A 66 8.17 -40.42 12.16
N LEU A 67 8.21 -41.64 12.68
CA LEU A 67 7.97 -41.91 14.11
C LEU A 67 9.03 -41.28 15.02
N ALA A 68 10.31 -41.31 14.63
CA ALA A 68 11.38 -40.67 15.40
C ALA A 68 11.18 -39.14 15.49
N ARG A 69 10.70 -38.51 14.41
CA ARG A 69 10.34 -37.08 14.39
C ARG A 69 9.12 -36.77 15.26
N GLU A 70 8.09 -37.60 15.21
CA GLU A 70 6.88 -37.48 16.05
C GLU A 70 7.20 -37.67 17.55
N ALA A 71 8.15 -38.54 17.87
CA ALA A 71 8.65 -38.76 19.24
C ALA A 71 9.73 -37.76 19.69
N GLY A 72 10.25 -36.90 18.80
CA GLY A 72 11.33 -35.96 19.09
C GLY A 72 12.72 -36.59 19.33
N ILE A 73 12.94 -37.83 18.90
CA ILE A 73 14.18 -38.58 19.11
C ILE A 73 15.10 -38.43 17.87
N PRO A 74 16.34 -37.94 18.02
CA PRO A 74 17.32 -37.90 16.93
C PRO A 74 17.70 -39.31 16.46
N LEU A 75 17.75 -39.54 15.14
CA LEU A 75 18.06 -40.86 14.56
C LEU A 75 19.48 -41.35 14.92
N GLU A 76 20.36 -40.41 15.26
CA GLU A 76 21.73 -40.60 15.77
C GLU A 76 21.77 -41.44 17.05
N GLN A 77 20.67 -41.48 17.82
CA GLN A 77 20.57 -42.14 19.12
C GLN A 77 19.88 -43.51 19.04
N ILE A 78 19.39 -43.90 17.86
CA ILE A 78 18.65 -45.13 17.64
C ILE A 78 19.54 -46.13 16.88
N LYS A 79 20.01 -47.17 17.58
CA LYS A 79 20.79 -48.24 16.95
C LYS A 79 19.86 -49.13 16.10
N GLY A 80 19.97 -49.01 14.78
CA GLY A 80 19.15 -49.79 13.84
C GLY A 80 19.44 -51.29 13.90
N SER A 81 18.39 -52.10 13.89
CA SER A 81 18.47 -53.58 13.87
C SER A 81 18.14 -54.21 12.52
N GLY A 82 17.74 -53.43 11.51
CA GLY A 82 17.45 -53.90 10.16
C GLY A 82 18.71 -54.19 9.31
N PRO A 83 18.53 -54.76 8.10
CA PRO A 83 19.62 -55.05 7.17
C PRO A 83 20.53 -53.84 6.92
N HIS A 84 21.84 -54.08 6.88
CA HIS A 84 22.89 -53.05 6.78
C HIS A 84 22.81 -51.95 7.88
N GLY A 85 22.32 -52.29 9.08
CA GLY A 85 22.20 -51.37 10.22
C GLY A 85 21.05 -50.37 10.10
N ARG A 86 20.06 -50.64 9.22
CA ARG A 86 18.94 -49.74 8.95
C ARG A 86 17.99 -49.63 10.15
N ILE A 87 17.62 -48.41 10.53
CA ILE A 87 16.63 -48.16 11.58
C ILE A 87 15.23 -48.54 11.08
N VAL A 88 14.58 -49.47 11.78
CA VAL A 88 13.21 -49.93 11.53
C VAL A 88 12.26 -49.48 12.65
N LYS A 89 10.94 -49.64 12.42
CA LYS A 89 9.89 -49.22 13.38
C LYS A 89 10.17 -49.68 14.81
N ALA A 90 10.50 -50.97 14.97
CA ALA A 90 10.75 -51.59 16.27
C ALA A 90 11.89 -50.94 17.06
N ASP A 91 12.89 -50.36 16.39
CA ASP A 91 14.00 -49.66 17.06
C ASP A 91 13.55 -48.32 17.64
N VAL A 92 12.66 -47.61 16.92
CA VAL A 92 12.07 -46.34 17.39
C VAL A 92 11.10 -46.59 18.54
N ASP A 93 10.19 -47.56 18.40
CA ASP A 93 9.24 -47.93 19.46
C ASP A 93 10.00 -48.38 20.72
N LYS A 94 11.12 -49.10 20.56
CA LYS A 94 12.01 -49.50 21.67
C LYS A 94 12.76 -48.31 22.28
N ALA A 95 13.26 -47.36 21.49
CA ALA A 95 13.89 -46.15 22.02
C ALA A 95 12.89 -45.28 22.83
N VAL A 96 11.64 -45.20 22.38
CA VAL A 96 10.54 -44.56 23.11
C VAL A 96 10.22 -45.32 24.41
N SER A 97 10.08 -46.65 24.36
CA SER A 97 9.71 -47.45 25.53
C SER A 97 10.83 -47.57 26.58
N GLN A 98 12.10 -47.49 26.16
CA GLN A 98 13.26 -47.53 27.05
C GLN A 98 13.59 -46.17 27.68
N GLY A 99 12.76 -45.14 27.44
CA GLY A 99 12.92 -43.84 28.07
C GLY A 99 14.24 -43.17 27.69
N VAL A 100 14.63 -43.25 26.41
CA VAL A 100 15.78 -42.48 25.89
C VAL A 100 15.41 -41.00 25.95
N THR A 101 15.62 -40.40 27.12
CA THR A 101 15.60 -38.95 27.28
C THR A 101 16.64 -38.36 26.34
N PRO A 102 16.31 -37.31 25.58
CA PRO A 102 17.31 -36.64 24.75
C PRO A 102 18.51 -36.25 25.63
N PRO A 103 19.75 -36.28 25.10
CA PRO A 103 20.91 -35.81 25.84
C PRO A 103 20.60 -34.42 26.36
N ALA A 104 20.87 -34.20 27.66
CA ALA A 104 20.69 -32.92 28.32
C ALA A 104 21.21 -31.82 27.40
N ALA A 105 20.29 -30.96 26.93
CA ALA A 105 20.51 -30.13 25.76
C ALA A 105 21.88 -29.44 25.87
N ALA A 106 22.78 -29.76 24.93
CA ALA A 106 24.18 -29.35 24.96
C ALA A 106 24.26 -27.90 25.41
N ALA A 107 24.88 -27.67 26.57
CA ALA A 107 24.60 -26.51 27.40
C ALA A 107 24.51 -25.25 26.55
N LYS A 108 23.28 -24.72 26.43
CA LYS A 108 22.95 -23.49 25.71
C LYS A 108 24.09 -22.52 26.01
N PRO A 109 24.93 -22.13 25.02
CA PRO A 109 26.23 -21.53 25.28
C PRO A 109 26.00 -20.42 26.29
N ALA A 110 26.59 -20.60 27.48
CA ALA A 110 26.27 -19.81 28.64
C ALA A 110 26.31 -18.37 28.20
N ALA A 111 25.15 -17.68 28.26
CA ALA A 111 24.98 -16.41 27.59
C ALA A 111 26.15 -15.55 28.01
N VAL A 112 27.06 -15.27 27.07
CA VAL A 112 28.22 -14.42 27.34
C VAL A 112 27.56 -13.14 27.77
N ALA A 113 27.63 -12.86 29.08
CA ALA A 113 26.92 -11.74 29.67
C ALA A 113 27.44 -10.55 28.90
N ALA A 114 26.60 -10.00 28.02
CA ALA A 114 27.04 -9.06 27.03
C ALA A 114 27.61 -7.90 27.83
N GLN A 115 28.93 -7.79 27.83
CA GLN A 115 29.59 -6.70 28.51
C GLN A 115 29.04 -5.48 27.81
N ILE A 116 28.23 -4.71 28.55
CA ILE A 116 27.66 -3.47 28.04
C ILE A 116 28.88 -2.59 27.84
N THR A 117 29.45 -2.63 26.63
CA THR A 117 30.32 -1.59 26.14
C THR A 117 29.46 -0.35 26.20
N ALA A 118 29.74 0.48 27.20
CA ALA A 118 29.16 1.81 27.31
C ALA A 118 29.79 2.64 26.19
N GLU A 119 29.39 2.33 24.97
CA GLU A 119 29.71 3.10 23.77
C GLU A 119 29.10 4.48 24.01
N THR A 120 29.95 5.48 24.19
CA THR A 120 29.50 6.85 24.14
C THR A 120 29.38 7.23 22.68
N ASP A 121 28.28 7.88 22.30
CA ASP A 121 28.24 8.53 20.99
C ASP A 121 29.30 9.66 20.91
N GLU A 122 29.47 10.25 19.72
CA GLU A 122 30.41 11.36 19.49
C GLU A 122 30.16 12.60 20.38
N HIS A 123 29.01 12.66 21.07
CA HIS A 123 28.61 13.72 22.00
C HIS A 123 28.75 13.30 23.48
N GLY A 124 29.35 12.14 23.77
CA GLY A 124 29.55 11.64 25.13
C GLY A 124 28.29 11.04 25.78
N ARG A 125 27.20 10.83 25.04
CA ARG A 125 25.96 10.26 25.59
C ARG A 125 26.09 8.73 25.64
N PRO A 126 25.77 8.07 26.77
CA PRO A 126 25.89 6.63 26.89
C PRO A 126 24.84 5.92 26.01
N TYR A 127 25.30 5.22 24.97
CA TYR A 127 24.50 4.30 24.20
C TYR A 127 24.44 2.96 24.94
N VAL A 128 23.28 2.67 25.53
CA VAL A 128 22.99 1.36 26.12
C VAL A 128 22.33 0.51 25.05
N SER A 129 23.04 -0.52 24.57
CA SER A 129 22.42 -1.56 23.74
C SER A 129 21.38 -2.32 24.55
N HIS A 130 20.17 -2.47 24.01
CA HIS A 130 19.05 -3.17 24.65
C HIS A 130 18.74 -4.47 23.90
N ASP A 131 18.37 -5.52 24.63
CA ASP A 131 17.92 -6.78 24.02
C ASP A 131 16.68 -6.60 23.13
N ASN A 132 16.63 -7.37 22.04
CA ASN A 132 15.49 -7.41 21.13
C ASN A 132 14.20 -7.85 21.85
N ARG A 133 13.19 -6.98 21.86
CA ARG A 133 11.87 -7.26 22.47
C ARG A 133 10.77 -7.42 21.42
N THR A 134 10.07 -8.56 21.46
CA THR A 134 8.84 -8.77 20.67
C THR A 134 7.62 -8.13 21.35
N ILE A 135 6.86 -7.33 20.60
CA ILE A 135 5.57 -6.75 21.04
C ILE A 135 4.42 -7.50 20.37
N LYS A 136 3.45 -8.00 21.16
CA LYS A 136 2.26 -8.68 20.63
C LYS A 136 1.33 -7.69 19.95
N LEU A 137 0.91 -7.98 18.71
CA LEU A 137 -0.02 -7.12 17.97
C LEU A 137 -1.44 -7.19 18.56
N SER A 138 -2.05 -6.02 18.77
CA SER A 138 -3.48 -5.89 19.07
C SER A 138 -4.34 -6.38 17.89
N GLN A 139 -5.60 -6.76 18.14
CA GLN A 139 -6.48 -7.25 17.09
C GLN A 139 -6.75 -6.18 16.01
N MET A 140 -6.89 -4.91 16.42
CA MET A 140 -6.96 -3.77 15.51
C MET A 140 -5.73 -3.69 14.60
N ARG A 141 -4.51 -3.81 15.16
CA ARG A 141 -3.27 -3.73 14.39
C ARG A 141 -3.11 -4.91 13.43
N LYS A 142 -3.52 -6.13 13.81
CA LYS A 142 -3.58 -7.28 12.89
C LYS A 142 -4.50 -7.01 11.69
N THR A 143 -5.68 -6.41 11.91
CA THR A 143 -6.61 -6.04 10.85
C THR A 143 -6.03 -4.98 9.92
N ILE A 144 -5.35 -3.95 10.46
CA ILE A 144 -4.65 -2.94 9.66
C ILE A 144 -3.57 -3.58 8.79
N VAL A 145 -2.71 -4.44 9.36
CA VAL A 145 -1.65 -5.17 8.63
C VAL A 145 -2.26 -5.98 7.47
N LYS A 146 -3.34 -6.72 7.71
CA LYS A 146 -4.03 -7.47 6.65
C LYS A 146 -4.57 -6.55 5.56
N ARG A 147 -5.33 -5.50 5.91
CA ARG A 147 -6.02 -4.63 4.93
C ARG A 147 -5.06 -3.78 4.11
N MET A 148 -4.01 -3.21 4.73
CA MET A 148 -3.01 -2.40 4.03
C MET A 148 -2.11 -3.26 3.14
N GLY A 149 -1.67 -4.43 3.64
CA GLY A 149 -0.93 -5.39 2.84
C GLY A 149 -1.75 -5.97 1.70
N GLN A 150 -3.07 -6.11 1.85
CA GLN A 150 -3.97 -6.50 0.76
C GLN A 150 -4.06 -5.39 -0.30
N SER A 151 -4.49 -4.18 0.08
CA SER A 151 -4.63 -3.02 -0.82
C SER A 151 -3.37 -2.80 -1.67
N LYS A 152 -2.19 -2.79 -1.04
CA LYS A 152 -0.94 -2.49 -1.74
C LYS A 152 -0.48 -3.58 -2.73
N ARG A 153 -0.95 -4.82 -2.58
CA ARG A 153 -0.65 -5.93 -3.50
C ARG A 153 -1.69 -6.07 -4.61
N GLU A 154 -2.96 -5.77 -4.32
CA GLU A 154 -4.07 -6.00 -5.25
C GLU A 154 -4.37 -4.79 -6.15
N ALA A 155 -4.15 -3.57 -5.67
CA ALA A 155 -4.40 -2.34 -6.42
C ALA A 155 -3.10 -1.81 -7.06
N PRO A 156 -2.99 -1.74 -8.40
CA PRO A 156 -1.90 -1.05 -9.09
C PRO A 156 -1.93 0.46 -8.80
N HIS A 157 -1.23 0.86 -7.74
CA HIS A 157 -1.20 2.26 -7.31
C HIS A 157 -0.37 3.11 -8.29
N ILE A 158 -0.97 4.17 -8.85
CA ILE A 158 -0.26 5.30 -9.47
C ILE A 158 -0.30 6.51 -8.54
N TYR A 159 0.67 7.42 -8.68
CA TYR A 159 0.83 8.61 -7.85
C TYR A 159 1.03 9.83 -8.74
N LEU A 160 0.16 10.84 -8.61
CA LEU A 160 0.33 12.13 -9.26
C LEU A 160 0.43 13.22 -8.19
N THR A 161 1.58 13.88 -8.12
CA THR A 161 1.80 15.04 -7.26
C THR A 161 1.55 16.33 -8.03
N THR A 162 0.84 17.28 -7.43
CA THR A 162 0.76 18.65 -7.94
C THR A 162 0.95 19.69 -6.81
N PRO A 163 1.76 20.75 -7.02
CA PRO A 163 1.87 21.85 -6.08
C PRO A 163 0.77 22.90 -6.34
N ILE A 164 0.07 23.29 -5.29
CA ILE A 164 -1.08 24.20 -5.28
C ILE A 164 -0.69 25.50 -4.57
N ARG A 165 -0.99 26.66 -5.17
CA ARG A 165 -0.79 27.98 -4.53
C ARG A 165 -1.90 28.25 -3.51
N MET A 166 -1.53 28.48 -2.25
CA MET A 166 -2.44 28.56 -1.11
C MET A 166 -2.63 29.97 -0.54
N ASP A 167 -2.00 31.02 -1.10
CA ASP A 167 -2.07 32.39 -0.58
C ASP A 167 -3.53 32.87 -0.40
N ARG A 168 -4.35 32.72 -1.45
CA ARG A 168 -5.77 33.10 -1.43
C ARG A 168 -6.61 32.24 -0.49
N ALA A 169 -6.30 30.94 -0.40
CA ALA A 169 -6.94 30.05 0.56
C ALA A 169 -6.60 30.42 2.00
N ALA A 170 -5.38 30.88 2.27
CA ALA A 170 -4.95 31.37 3.58
C ALA A 170 -5.65 32.69 3.95
N THR A 171 -5.77 33.64 3.01
CA THR A 171 -6.52 34.89 3.19
C THR A 171 -7.99 34.61 3.51
N LEU A 172 -8.68 33.85 2.65
CA LEU A 172 -10.08 33.46 2.89
C LEU A 172 -10.24 32.73 4.24
N ARG A 173 -9.30 31.85 4.60
CA ARG A 173 -9.36 31.15 5.89
C ARG A 173 -9.27 32.11 7.07
N ALA A 174 -8.50 33.19 6.97
CA ALA A 174 -8.47 34.22 8.01
C ALA A 174 -9.82 34.93 8.11
N GLU A 175 -10.31 35.48 6.99
CA GLU A 175 -11.61 36.18 6.90
C GLU A 175 -12.78 35.34 7.43
N LEU A 176 -12.84 34.04 7.08
CA LEU A 176 -13.86 33.12 7.59
C LEU A 176 -13.73 32.85 9.09
N ASN A 177 -12.51 32.83 9.65
CA ASN A 177 -12.31 32.67 11.09
C ASN A 177 -12.72 33.93 11.86
N ASP A 178 -12.43 35.11 11.32
CA ASP A 178 -12.80 36.38 11.94
C ASP A 178 -14.33 36.56 11.92
N ALA A 179 -14.99 36.24 10.80
CA ALA A 179 -16.45 36.26 10.67
C ALA A 179 -17.17 35.23 11.58
N LEU A 180 -16.55 34.07 11.82
CA LEU A 180 -17.12 33.00 12.67
C LEU A 180 -16.62 33.05 14.13
N ALA A 181 -15.85 34.06 14.52
CA ALA A 181 -15.29 34.18 15.86
C ALA A 181 -16.38 34.24 16.95
N ALA A 182 -17.46 34.98 16.70
CA ALA A 182 -18.62 35.09 17.60
C ALA A 182 -19.39 33.76 17.75
N ASP A 183 -19.35 32.90 16.73
CA ASP A 183 -19.96 31.55 16.74
C ASP A 183 -19.07 30.50 17.42
N GLY A 184 -17.83 30.84 17.79
CA GLY A 184 -16.85 29.89 18.33
C GLY A 184 -16.34 28.84 17.34
N VAL A 185 -16.63 28.98 16.04
CA VAL A 185 -16.25 27.99 15.00
C VAL A 185 -14.94 28.39 14.33
N LYS A 186 -13.92 27.53 14.45
CA LYS A 186 -12.62 27.71 13.79
C LYS A 186 -12.49 26.86 12.53
N ILE A 187 -12.19 27.47 11.40
CA ILE A 187 -11.95 26.81 10.10
C ILE A 187 -10.45 26.52 9.92
N SER A 188 -10.11 25.26 9.68
CA SER A 188 -8.77 24.79 9.33
C SER A 188 -8.55 24.74 7.81
N PHE A 189 -7.29 24.60 7.38
CA PHE A 189 -7.00 24.33 5.96
C PHE A 189 -7.59 22.99 5.52
N ASN A 190 -7.64 21.99 6.41
CA ASN A 190 -8.19 20.68 6.12
C ASN A 190 -9.68 20.74 5.76
N ASP A 191 -10.45 21.65 6.37
CA ASP A 191 -11.89 21.82 6.09
C ASP A 191 -12.13 22.43 4.70
N LEU A 192 -11.28 23.38 4.28
CA LEU A 192 -11.29 23.93 2.92
C LEU A 192 -10.89 22.87 1.88
N ILE A 193 -9.85 22.08 2.16
CA ILE A 193 -9.39 20.99 1.29
C ILE A 193 -10.48 19.92 1.18
N LEU A 194 -11.15 19.55 2.28
CA LEU A 194 -12.24 18.58 2.27
C LEU A 194 -13.41 19.08 1.42
N LYS A 195 -13.83 20.35 1.56
CA LYS A 195 -14.86 20.93 0.69
C LYS A 195 -14.43 20.96 -0.78
N ALA A 196 -13.16 21.29 -1.06
CA ALA A 196 -12.62 21.33 -2.41
C ALA A 196 -12.59 19.93 -3.06
N VAL A 197 -12.12 18.92 -2.34
CA VAL A 197 -12.12 17.50 -2.76
C VAL A 197 -13.54 17.02 -2.99
N ALA A 198 -14.46 17.23 -2.04
CA ALA A 198 -15.83 16.77 -2.19
C ALA A 198 -16.55 17.40 -3.40
N LYS A 199 -16.26 18.69 -3.67
CA LYS A 199 -16.75 19.37 -4.88
C LYS A 199 -16.08 18.87 -6.16
N ALA A 200 -14.79 18.57 -6.14
CA ALA A 200 -14.08 17.99 -7.28
C ALA A 200 -14.60 16.57 -7.60
N LEU A 201 -14.86 15.73 -6.60
CA LEU A 201 -15.45 14.39 -6.77
C LEU A 201 -16.85 14.47 -7.43
N ARG A 202 -17.64 15.51 -7.13
CA ARG A 202 -18.93 15.74 -7.81
C ARG A 202 -18.81 16.13 -9.29
N VAL A 203 -17.68 16.70 -9.70
CA VAL A 203 -17.37 17.01 -11.12
C VAL A 203 -16.76 15.79 -11.83
N HIS A 204 -16.06 14.93 -11.09
CA HIS A 204 -15.30 13.79 -11.60
C HIS A 204 -15.80 12.46 -10.98
N PRO A 205 -17.01 11.98 -11.35
CA PRO A 205 -17.64 10.81 -10.71
C PRO A 205 -16.78 9.53 -10.81
N ARG A 206 -16.03 9.36 -11.91
CA ARG A 206 -15.06 8.26 -12.09
C ARG A 206 -13.96 8.19 -11.03
N VAL A 207 -13.59 9.31 -10.42
CA VAL A 207 -12.62 9.36 -9.32
C VAL A 207 -13.27 8.99 -7.98
N ASN A 208 -14.59 9.15 -7.87
CA ASN A 208 -15.42 8.70 -6.76
C ASN A 208 -15.95 7.27 -7.02
N ALA A 209 -15.08 6.35 -7.40
CA ALA A 209 -15.43 4.98 -7.79
C ALA A 209 -14.52 3.94 -7.13
N CYS A 210 -14.82 2.64 -7.27
CA CYS A 210 -13.93 1.54 -6.87
C CYS A 210 -13.97 0.37 -7.86
N TYR A 211 -12.96 -0.50 -7.80
CA TYR A 211 -12.91 -1.76 -8.55
C TYR A 211 -13.45 -2.93 -7.74
N THR A 212 -14.29 -3.75 -8.38
CA THR A 212 -14.76 -5.05 -7.88
C THR A 212 -14.59 -6.11 -8.98
N PRO A 213 -14.55 -7.42 -8.65
CA PRO A 213 -14.53 -8.48 -9.65
C PRO A 213 -15.68 -8.40 -10.68
N GLU A 214 -16.84 -7.87 -10.26
CA GLU A 214 -18.05 -7.70 -11.06
C GLU A 214 -18.00 -6.46 -11.98
N GLY A 215 -17.08 -5.51 -11.73
CA GLY A 215 -16.93 -4.28 -12.50
C GLY A 215 -16.51 -3.07 -11.69
N LEU A 216 -16.61 -1.88 -12.28
CA LEU A 216 -16.39 -0.61 -11.58
C LEU A 216 -17.70 -0.12 -10.96
N ILE A 217 -17.64 0.27 -9.68
CA ILE A 217 -18.76 0.90 -8.98
C ILE A 217 -18.47 2.40 -8.87
N GLU A 218 -19.14 3.22 -9.69
CA GLU A 218 -19.16 4.67 -9.49
C GLU A 218 -20.13 5.02 -8.36
N TYR A 219 -19.63 5.68 -7.31
CA TYR A 219 -20.46 6.05 -6.16
C TYR A 219 -21.22 7.34 -6.44
N GLY A 220 -22.56 7.26 -6.39
CA GLY A 220 -23.42 8.44 -6.55
C GLY A 220 -23.21 9.48 -5.45
N ASP A 221 -23.07 9.05 -4.19
CA ASP A 221 -22.81 9.92 -3.05
C ASP A 221 -21.31 10.15 -2.81
N VAL A 222 -20.97 11.34 -2.30
CA VAL A 222 -19.60 11.69 -1.91
C VAL A 222 -19.45 11.57 -0.39
N HIS A 223 -18.65 10.61 0.06
CA HIS A 223 -18.39 10.35 1.48
C HIS A 223 -16.89 10.39 1.74
N VAL A 224 -16.40 11.46 2.37
CA VAL A 224 -14.95 11.69 2.52
C VAL A 224 -14.47 11.17 3.86
N GLY A 225 -13.62 10.15 3.83
CA GLY A 225 -12.85 9.69 4.98
C GLY A 225 -11.75 10.69 5.34
N VAL A 226 -11.56 10.97 6.63
CA VAL A 226 -10.47 11.82 7.13
C VAL A 226 -9.56 10.96 8.00
N ALA A 227 -8.31 10.76 7.57
CA ALA A 227 -7.35 9.96 8.31
C ALA A 227 -6.91 10.68 9.61
N VAL A 228 -7.18 10.07 10.77
CA VAL A 228 -6.81 10.57 12.09
C VAL A 228 -5.84 9.60 12.76
N ALA A 229 -4.63 10.08 13.04
CA ALA A 229 -3.60 9.33 13.75
C ALA A 229 -3.93 9.17 15.24
N LEU A 230 -3.65 7.98 15.78
CA LEU A 230 -3.73 7.59 17.18
C LEU A 230 -2.45 6.83 17.56
N ASP A 231 -2.11 6.75 18.85
CA ASP A 231 -0.90 6.06 19.32
C ASP A 231 -0.83 4.59 18.85
N ASP A 232 -1.99 3.93 18.87
CA ASP A 232 -2.14 2.51 18.50
C ASP A 232 -2.39 2.26 17.00
N GLY A 233 -2.53 3.30 16.16
CA GLY A 233 -2.76 3.14 14.71
C GLY A 233 -3.44 4.32 14.02
N LEU A 234 -4.26 4.02 13.02
CA LEU A 234 -5.01 5.01 12.24
C LEU A 234 -6.50 4.67 12.28
N VAL A 235 -7.35 5.68 12.42
CA VAL A 235 -8.80 5.57 12.19
C VAL A 235 -9.24 6.57 11.13
N VAL A 236 -10.30 6.24 10.39
CA VAL A 236 -10.81 7.07 9.29
C VAL A 236 -12.29 7.36 9.56
N PRO A 237 -12.62 8.37 10.38
CA PRO A 237 -13.97 8.92 10.44
C PRO A 237 -14.46 9.41 9.07
N VAL A 238 -15.74 9.21 8.77
CA VAL A 238 -16.34 9.50 7.46
C VAL A 238 -17.30 10.69 7.55
N ILE A 239 -17.02 11.74 6.77
CA ILE A 239 -17.93 12.88 6.54
C ILE A 239 -18.89 12.50 5.41
N ARG A 240 -20.14 12.17 5.75
CA ARG A 240 -21.17 11.78 4.76
C ARG A 240 -21.71 12.99 4.00
N HIS A 241 -22.06 12.80 2.73
CA HIS A 241 -22.55 13.83 1.79
C HIS A 241 -21.73 15.14 1.88
N ALA A 242 -20.40 15.01 1.85
CA ALA A 242 -19.46 16.11 2.10
C ALA A 242 -19.58 17.24 1.06
N ASP A 243 -20.04 16.91 -0.14
CA ASP A 243 -20.29 17.84 -1.24
C ASP A 243 -21.46 18.78 -0.94
N GLN A 244 -22.48 18.30 -0.23
CA GLN A 244 -23.70 19.05 0.13
C GLN A 244 -23.50 19.96 1.36
N LYS A 245 -22.47 19.71 2.17
CA LYS A 245 -22.21 20.45 3.42
C LYS A 245 -21.48 21.78 3.19
N SER A 246 -21.76 22.76 4.04
CA SER A 246 -20.99 24.02 4.09
C SER A 246 -19.62 23.82 4.77
N VAL A 247 -18.67 24.72 4.51
CA VAL A 247 -17.34 24.69 5.17
C VAL A 247 -17.48 24.75 6.70
N ARG A 248 -18.44 25.54 7.22
CA ARG A 248 -18.77 25.60 8.66
C ARG A 248 -19.24 24.24 9.19
N ALA A 249 -20.17 23.58 8.49
CA ALA A 249 -20.69 22.28 8.90
C ALA A 249 -19.59 21.20 8.91
N ILE A 250 -18.77 21.17 7.86
CA ILE A 250 -17.59 20.28 7.77
C ILE A 250 -16.65 20.52 8.96
N ALA A 251 -16.29 21.77 9.26
CA ALA A 251 -15.35 22.09 10.34
C ALA A 251 -15.88 21.73 11.75
N VAL A 252 -17.20 21.74 11.96
CA VAL A 252 -17.83 21.29 13.21
C VAL A 252 -17.77 19.76 13.31
N GLU A 253 -18.21 19.06 12.26
CA GLU A 253 -18.29 17.59 12.22
C GLU A 253 -16.90 16.93 12.26
N VAL A 254 -15.93 17.44 11.50
CA VAL A 254 -14.53 16.98 11.54
C VAL A 254 -13.95 17.10 12.95
N ARG A 255 -14.23 18.21 13.67
CA ARG A 255 -13.77 18.40 15.04
C ARG A 255 -14.44 17.42 16.01
N GLU A 256 -15.74 17.19 15.87
CA GLU A 256 -16.48 16.22 16.69
C GLU A 256 -15.93 14.79 16.48
N LEU A 257 -15.81 14.35 15.23
CA LEU A 257 -15.33 13.02 14.89
C LEU A 257 -13.85 12.83 15.24
N ALA A 258 -13.00 13.85 15.07
CA ALA A 258 -11.61 13.79 15.54
C ALA A 258 -11.49 13.74 17.08
N GLY A 259 -12.41 14.40 17.80
CA GLY A 259 -12.54 14.27 19.25
C GLY A 259 -12.91 12.84 19.66
N LYS A 260 -13.97 12.28 19.05
CA LYS A 260 -14.40 10.89 19.27
C LYS A 260 -13.32 9.87 18.89
N ALA A 261 -12.56 10.12 17.82
CA ALA A 261 -11.43 9.29 17.39
C ALA A 261 -10.36 9.22 18.49
N LYS A 262 -9.90 10.38 18.98
CA LYS A 262 -8.89 10.48 20.06
C LYS A 262 -9.39 9.87 21.36
N ALA A 263 -10.67 10.06 21.68
CA ALA A 263 -11.34 9.45 22.83
C ALA A 263 -11.73 7.96 22.62
N ARG A 264 -11.32 7.33 21.51
CA ARG A 264 -11.60 5.92 21.15
C ARG A 264 -13.09 5.55 21.23
N SER A 265 -13.97 6.49 20.91
CA SER A 265 -15.44 6.42 21.07
C SER A 265 -16.23 6.64 19.77
N LEU A 266 -15.58 6.49 18.60
CA LEU A 266 -16.28 6.44 17.32
C LEU A 266 -17.17 5.20 17.23
N ALA A 267 -18.41 5.38 16.77
CA ALA A 267 -19.28 4.26 16.43
C ALA A 267 -18.82 3.59 15.11
N PRO A 268 -19.01 2.28 14.91
CA PRO A 268 -18.60 1.60 13.68
C PRO A 268 -19.16 2.21 12.38
N ALA A 269 -20.40 2.72 12.42
CA ALA A 269 -21.05 3.41 11.31
C ALA A 269 -20.43 4.77 10.93
N GLN A 270 -19.59 5.33 11.82
CA GLN A 270 -18.80 6.55 11.55
C GLN A 270 -17.43 6.24 10.94
N MET A 271 -17.01 4.97 10.89
CA MET A 271 -15.71 4.51 10.38
C MET A 271 -15.82 3.67 9.09
N THR A 272 -16.99 3.67 8.44
CA THR A 272 -17.31 2.78 7.31
C THR A 272 -18.09 3.50 6.22
N GLY A 273 -17.84 3.11 4.96
CA GLY A 273 -18.51 3.68 3.80
C GLY A 273 -18.00 5.07 3.38
N SER A 274 -16.71 5.35 3.55
CA SER A 274 -16.04 6.36 2.74
C SER A 274 -15.95 5.89 1.29
N THR A 275 -16.07 6.82 0.35
CA THR A 275 -15.88 6.61 -1.10
C THR A 275 -14.51 7.10 -1.56
N PHE A 276 -13.91 8.01 -0.78
CA PHE A 276 -12.60 8.60 -1.00
C PHE A 276 -12.00 9.05 0.33
N THR A 277 -10.67 9.00 0.51
CA THR A 277 -9.99 9.43 1.76
C THR A 277 -9.07 10.62 1.55
N ILE A 278 -8.98 11.50 2.56
CA ILE A 278 -7.93 12.51 2.70
C ILE A 278 -7.03 12.13 3.88
N SER A 279 -5.72 12.13 3.65
CA SER A 279 -4.70 11.96 4.67
C SER A 279 -3.77 13.17 4.69
N ASN A 280 -3.59 13.79 5.86
CA ASN A 280 -2.86 15.05 5.99
C ASN A 280 -1.71 14.89 7.00
N LEU A 281 -0.47 15.00 6.52
CA LEU A 281 0.74 14.95 7.34
C LEU A 281 1.49 16.29 7.35
N GLY A 282 0.92 17.34 6.75
CA GLY A 282 1.55 18.67 6.73
C GLY A 282 1.75 19.29 8.11
N MET A 283 0.94 18.89 9.10
CA MET A 283 1.13 19.29 10.51
C MET A 283 2.39 18.69 11.16
N PHE A 284 3.03 17.69 10.53
CA PHE A 284 4.29 17.08 10.96
C PHE A 284 5.49 17.57 10.10
N GLY A 285 5.30 18.59 9.26
CA GLY A 285 6.35 19.12 8.37
C GLY A 285 6.62 18.24 7.14
N ILE A 286 5.80 17.22 6.87
CA ILE A 286 5.94 16.38 5.67
C ILE A 286 5.41 17.15 4.46
N GLU A 287 6.29 17.53 3.54
CA GLU A 287 5.91 18.23 2.29
C GLU A 287 5.26 17.31 1.26
N GLU A 288 5.67 16.06 1.15
CA GLU A 288 5.14 15.09 0.17
C GLU A 288 5.19 13.67 0.73
N PHE A 289 4.15 12.87 0.49
CA PHE A 289 4.13 11.44 0.80
C PHE A 289 3.13 10.68 -0.06
N MET A 290 3.35 9.38 -0.24
CA MET A 290 2.45 8.48 -0.96
C MET A 290 1.66 7.63 0.05
N ALA A 291 0.34 7.80 0.07
CA ALA A 291 -0.54 7.01 0.92
C ALA A 291 -0.86 5.63 0.29
N VAL A 292 -1.35 4.71 1.12
CA VAL A 292 -1.95 3.44 0.68
C VAL A 292 -3.46 3.63 0.63
N ILE A 293 -4.10 3.21 -0.46
CA ILE A 293 -5.55 3.34 -0.67
C ILE A 293 -6.30 2.46 0.34
N ASN A 294 -7.41 2.96 0.87
CA ASN A 294 -8.28 2.16 1.75
C ASN A 294 -9.07 1.13 0.92
N PRO A 295 -9.13 -0.16 1.31
CA PRO A 295 -9.90 -1.16 0.56
C PRO A 295 -11.38 -0.79 0.46
N GLY A 296 -11.88 -0.64 -0.78
CA GLY A 296 -13.22 -0.16 -1.11
C GLY A 296 -13.25 1.22 -1.78
N GLU A 297 -12.12 1.93 -1.83
CA GLU A 297 -11.98 3.25 -2.47
C GLU A 297 -11.07 3.16 -3.70
N GLY A 298 -11.31 3.98 -4.72
CA GLY A 298 -10.43 4.08 -5.89
C GLY A 298 -9.25 5.04 -5.72
N GLY A 299 -9.26 5.90 -4.69
CA GLY A 299 -8.19 6.86 -4.45
C GLY A 299 -8.15 7.46 -3.06
N ILE A 300 -6.97 7.98 -2.72
CA ILE A 300 -6.66 8.70 -1.48
C ILE A 300 -5.79 9.91 -1.80
N LEU A 301 -6.14 11.07 -1.24
CA LEU A 301 -5.35 12.30 -1.37
C LEU A 301 -4.41 12.43 -0.17
N ALA A 302 -3.11 12.36 -0.41
CA ALA A 302 -2.08 12.74 0.55
C ALA A 302 -1.83 14.26 0.48
N VAL A 303 -1.90 14.93 1.63
CA VAL A 303 -1.78 16.38 1.78
C VAL A 303 -0.54 16.72 2.60
N GLY A 304 0.39 17.43 1.98
CA GLY A 304 1.63 17.87 2.59
C GLY A 304 1.53 19.19 3.36
N ALA A 305 2.67 19.66 3.84
CA ALA A 305 2.82 20.94 4.52
C ALA A 305 2.52 22.13 3.58
N ILE A 306 2.08 23.24 4.19
CA ILE A 306 2.00 24.53 3.51
C ILE A 306 3.28 25.29 3.86
N VAL A 307 4.16 25.47 2.88
CA VAL A 307 5.47 26.11 3.02
C VAL A 307 5.57 27.37 2.17
N ASP A 308 6.45 28.29 2.55
CA ASP A 308 6.76 29.49 1.76
C ASP A 308 7.88 29.14 0.75
N GLU A 309 7.56 29.12 -0.55
CA GLU A 309 8.50 28.84 -1.64
C GLU A 309 8.83 30.10 -2.44
N CYS A 310 10.09 30.24 -2.86
CA CYS A 310 10.52 31.27 -3.80
C CYS A 310 10.22 30.82 -5.25
N VAL A 311 9.28 31.50 -5.90
CA VAL A 311 8.77 31.16 -7.25
C VAL A 311 9.01 32.31 -8.23
N PRO A 312 9.53 32.05 -9.45
CA PRO A 312 9.55 33.05 -10.51
C PRO A 312 8.13 33.37 -11.00
N GLU A 313 7.68 34.61 -10.82
CA GLU A 313 6.40 35.13 -11.30
C GLU A 313 6.67 36.42 -12.09
N ARG A 314 6.31 36.44 -13.39
CA ARG A 314 6.47 37.61 -14.31
C ARG A 314 7.90 38.21 -14.35
N GLY A 315 8.93 37.36 -14.28
CA GLY A 315 10.33 37.79 -14.33
C GLY A 315 10.91 38.27 -13.00
N GLN A 316 10.17 38.18 -11.90
CA GLN A 316 10.64 38.46 -10.54
C GLN A 316 10.54 37.20 -9.67
N VAL A 317 11.37 37.09 -8.63
CA VAL A 317 11.21 36.04 -7.62
C VAL A 317 10.22 36.53 -6.56
N THR A 318 9.17 35.76 -6.32
CA THR A 318 8.10 36.04 -5.35
C THR A 318 8.05 34.93 -4.31
N ILE A 319 7.72 35.26 -3.06
CA ILE A 319 7.43 34.25 -2.04
C ILE A 319 5.95 33.88 -2.14
N GLN A 320 5.63 32.59 -2.26
CA GLN A 320 4.27 32.07 -2.36
C GLN A 320 4.05 30.94 -1.36
N LYS A 321 2.89 30.92 -0.70
CA LYS A 321 2.47 29.75 0.10
C LYS A 321 2.07 28.63 -0.84
N ARG A 322 2.75 27.48 -0.74
CA ARG A 322 2.53 26.33 -1.60
C ARG A 322 2.31 25.08 -0.78
N MET A 323 1.46 24.20 -1.30
CA MET A 323 1.11 22.92 -0.71
C MET A 323 1.19 21.86 -1.80
N ARG A 324 1.98 20.81 -1.57
CA ARG A 324 1.97 19.63 -2.44
C ARG A 324 0.83 18.71 -2.00
N VAL A 325 0.11 18.18 -2.99
CA VAL A 325 -0.84 17.08 -2.80
C VAL A 325 -0.50 15.96 -3.77
N THR A 326 -0.55 14.73 -3.28
CA THR A 326 -0.29 13.52 -4.05
C THR A 326 -1.55 12.68 -4.07
N LEU A 327 -2.19 12.59 -5.24
CA LEU A 327 -3.28 11.65 -5.46
C LEU A 327 -2.69 10.26 -5.68
N CYS A 328 -3.05 9.32 -4.81
CA CYS A 328 -2.70 7.91 -4.94
C CYS A 328 -3.96 7.16 -5.38
N SER A 329 -3.95 6.52 -6.53
CA SER A 329 -5.15 5.94 -7.16
C SER A 329 -4.91 4.53 -7.71
N ASP A 330 -5.97 3.73 -7.74
CA ASP A 330 -5.96 2.40 -8.34
C ASP A 330 -6.15 2.57 -9.86
N HIS A 331 -5.09 2.31 -10.63
CA HIS A 331 -5.08 2.51 -12.08
C HIS A 331 -6.03 1.57 -12.85
N ARG A 332 -6.71 0.64 -12.16
CA ARG A 332 -7.82 -0.15 -12.74
C ARG A 332 -9.15 0.61 -12.74
N VAL A 333 -9.30 1.63 -11.91
CA VAL A 333 -10.56 2.38 -11.72
C VAL A 333 -10.61 3.61 -12.62
N PHE A 334 -9.54 4.41 -12.64
CA PHE A 334 -9.44 5.62 -13.45
C PHE A 334 -7.99 5.91 -13.83
N ASP A 335 -7.78 6.54 -14.99
CA ASP A 335 -6.47 6.64 -15.64
C ASP A 335 -5.70 7.95 -15.31
N GLY A 336 -4.51 8.11 -15.88
CA GLY A 336 -3.70 9.31 -15.69
C GLY A 336 -4.36 10.62 -16.13
N ALA A 337 -5.26 10.60 -17.11
CA ALA A 337 -6.02 11.77 -17.55
C ALA A 337 -7.15 12.11 -16.57
N ASP A 338 -7.91 11.13 -16.10
CA ASP A 338 -8.91 11.32 -15.03
C ASP A 338 -8.26 11.90 -13.76
N ASN A 339 -7.13 11.33 -13.34
CA ASN A 339 -6.31 11.83 -12.22
C ASN A 339 -5.91 13.31 -12.43
N ALA A 340 -5.40 13.65 -13.63
CA ALA A 340 -4.93 14.99 -13.94
C ALA A 340 -6.07 16.03 -13.99
N GLN A 341 -7.24 15.68 -14.55
CA GLN A 341 -8.41 16.56 -14.61
C GLN A 341 -9.01 16.83 -13.23
N PHE A 342 -9.06 15.81 -12.37
CA PHE A 342 -9.44 15.96 -10.96
C PHE A 342 -8.46 16.88 -10.22
N LEU A 343 -7.14 16.64 -10.34
CA LEU A 343 -6.11 17.47 -9.70
C LEU A 343 -6.14 18.92 -10.21
N GLN A 344 -6.37 19.15 -11.51
CA GLN A 344 -6.55 20.49 -12.08
C GLN A 344 -7.78 21.19 -11.48
N THR A 345 -8.87 20.46 -11.28
CA THR A 345 -10.10 20.98 -10.67
C THR A 345 -9.90 21.32 -9.20
N LEU A 346 -9.30 20.41 -8.42
CA LEU A 346 -8.94 20.63 -7.02
C LEU A 346 -8.00 21.84 -6.87
N ARG A 347 -6.97 21.93 -7.72
CA ARG A 347 -6.03 23.05 -7.75
C ARG A 347 -6.75 24.36 -8.03
N ARG A 348 -7.61 24.43 -9.06
CA ARG A 348 -8.42 25.62 -9.35
C ARG A 348 -9.30 26.03 -8.16
N LEU A 349 -9.96 25.07 -7.51
CA LEU A 349 -10.81 25.33 -6.34
C LEU A 349 -10.05 25.87 -5.13
N LEU A 350 -8.77 25.52 -4.95
CA LEU A 350 -7.94 26.03 -3.85
C LEU A 350 -7.20 27.32 -4.20
N GLU A 351 -6.74 27.50 -5.44
CA GLU A 351 -6.12 28.74 -5.94
C GLU A 351 -7.14 29.88 -6.13
N GLN A 352 -8.43 29.54 -6.29
CA GLN A 352 -9.55 30.48 -6.46
C GLN A 352 -10.71 30.13 -5.50
N PRO A 353 -10.53 30.27 -4.18
CA PRO A 353 -11.38 29.60 -3.19
C PRO A 353 -12.79 30.17 -3.03
N MET A 354 -13.09 31.32 -3.65
CA MET A 354 -14.49 31.76 -3.84
C MET A 354 -15.31 30.74 -4.63
N ALA A 355 -14.68 29.99 -5.55
CA ALA A 355 -15.33 28.92 -6.31
C ALA A 355 -15.76 27.71 -5.45
N LEU A 356 -15.44 27.67 -4.14
CA LEU A 356 -15.99 26.70 -3.20
C LEU A 356 -17.47 26.96 -2.89
N PHE A 357 -17.93 28.20 -3.01
CA PHE A 357 -19.28 28.65 -2.61
C PHE A 357 -20.27 28.87 -3.78
N THR A 358 -19.77 28.86 -5.02
CA THR A 358 -20.56 28.99 -6.26
C THR A 358 -20.92 27.63 -6.84
#